data_AF-D3Q2C6-F1
#
_entry.id   AF-D3Q2C6-F1
#
_cell.length_a   1.000
_cell.length_b   1.000
_cell.length_c   1.000
_cell.angle_alpha   90.00
_cell.angle_beta   90.00
_cell.angle_gamma   90.00
#
_symmetry.space_group_name_H-M   'P 1'
#
loop_
_entity.id
_entity.type
_entity.pdbx_description
1 polymer ?
#
loop_
_entity_poly.entity_id
_entity_poly.type
_entity_poly.pdbx_seq_one_letter_code
_entity_poly.pdbx_strand_id
1 'polypeptide(L)'
;MNAVAFAAPEARIALSIDLARVIREYSDSRPRSRQVNIGPSEIGVECLRRLGYKALGYAASNGGGDPLPPFIGTAVHAELAAAFEADNERLGRVRWLVEHRVTVRGSIRGTLDLYDHDTRTVIDHKIVGPSTLQKTRAGGPSEQYRAQVHLYGYGLSAEMPVERVAIAYFPRAGHLDGRIIWAEPFDPAVAETALDRLASVIHLAGVLQVDDHPDRWAHVPATPGPGCAFCPFFNAQGVTDADTASCPGTST
;
A
#
# COMPACT_ATOMS: atom_id res chain seq x y z
N MET A 1 -11.06 -5.91 -47.69
CA MET A 1 -11.28 -5.06 -46.50
C MET A 1 -12.15 -5.86 -45.54
N ASN A 2 -11.57 -6.49 -44.52
CA ASN A 2 -12.35 -7.21 -43.52
C ASN A 2 -12.98 -6.17 -42.59
N ALA A 3 -14.28 -5.93 -42.76
CA ALA A 3 -15.06 -5.21 -41.78
C ALA A 3 -14.99 -6.02 -40.47
N VAL A 4 -14.32 -5.47 -39.46
CA VAL A 4 -14.38 -6.01 -38.11
C VAL A 4 -15.82 -5.85 -37.66
N ALA A 5 -16.58 -6.95 -37.71
CA ALA A 5 -17.93 -7.01 -37.20
C ALA A 5 -17.85 -6.85 -35.67
N PHE A 6 -18.05 -5.65 -35.18
CA PHE A 6 -18.17 -5.43 -33.74
C PHE A 6 -19.48 -6.08 -33.25
N ALA A 7 -19.41 -6.92 -32.22
CA ALA A 7 -20.55 -7.65 -31.66
C ALA A 7 -21.79 -6.76 -31.38
N ALA A 8 -23.00 -7.32 -31.30
CA ALA A 8 -24.18 -6.53 -30.92
C ALA A 8 -23.96 -5.82 -29.57
N PRO A 9 -24.53 -4.60 -29.35
CA PRO A 9 -24.28 -3.80 -28.14
C PRO A 9 -24.49 -4.58 -26.82
N GLU A 10 -25.52 -5.41 -26.75
CA GLU A 10 -25.83 -6.26 -25.58
C GLU A 10 -24.73 -7.30 -25.31
N ALA A 11 -24.21 -7.96 -26.36
CA ALA A 11 -23.11 -8.92 -26.24
C ALA A 11 -21.82 -8.23 -25.79
N ARG A 12 -21.57 -6.98 -26.20
CA ARG A 12 -20.41 -6.19 -25.70
C ARG A 12 -20.56 -5.82 -24.23
N ILE A 13 -21.77 -5.47 -23.79
CA ILE A 13 -22.05 -5.14 -22.38
C ILE A 13 -21.84 -6.38 -21.51
N ALA A 14 -22.43 -7.52 -21.90
CA ALA A 14 -22.26 -8.78 -21.17
C ALA A 14 -20.78 -9.18 -21.06
N LEU A 15 -20.03 -9.12 -22.17
CA LEU A 15 -18.60 -9.41 -22.17
C LEU A 15 -17.81 -8.46 -21.25
N SER A 16 -18.11 -7.16 -21.28
CA SER A 16 -17.46 -6.17 -20.41
C SER A 16 -17.68 -6.48 -18.92
N ILE A 17 -18.91 -6.84 -18.55
CA ILE A 17 -19.27 -7.24 -17.18
C ILE A 17 -18.51 -8.49 -16.77
N ASP A 18 -18.46 -9.51 -17.63
CA ASP A 18 -17.76 -10.77 -17.34
C ASP A 18 -16.25 -10.56 -17.15
N LEU A 19 -15.61 -9.77 -18.02
CA LEU A 19 -14.18 -9.45 -17.89
C LEU A 19 -13.89 -8.71 -16.57
N ALA A 20 -14.70 -7.71 -16.22
CA ALA A 20 -14.54 -6.98 -14.97
C ALA A 20 -14.76 -7.87 -13.74
N ARG A 21 -15.75 -8.77 -13.80
CA ARG A 21 -16.05 -9.73 -12.75
C ARG A 21 -14.87 -10.67 -12.48
N VAL A 22 -14.27 -11.26 -13.53
CA VAL A 22 -13.11 -12.17 -13.38
C VAL A 22 -11.94 -11.48 -12.68
N ILE A 23 -11.60 -10.25 -13.09
CA ILE A 23 -10.48 -9.50 -12.49
C ILE A 23 -10.78 -9.19 -11.01
N ARG A 24 -12.01 -8.80 -10.70
CA ARG A 24 -12.43 -8.47 -9.33
C ARG A 24 -12.40 -9.70 -8.43
N GLU A 25 -13.08 -10.78 -8.81
CA GLU A 25 -13.11 -12.03 -8.05
C GLU A 25 -11.71 -12.58 -7.79
N TYR A 26 -10.85 -12.58 -8.81
CA TYR A 26 -9.47 -13.01 -8.65
C TYR A 26 -8.71 -12.09 -7.68
N SER A 27 -8.87 -10.78 -7.79
CA SER A 27 -8.22 -9.82 -6.89
C SER A 27 -8.67 -9.97 -5.43
N ASP A 28 -9.97 -10.18 -5.20
CA ASP A 28 -10.54 -10.36 -3.86
C ASP A 28 -10.15 -11.70 -3.23
N SER A 29 -9.85 -12.71 -4.06
CA SER A 29 -9.40 -14.02 -3.60
C SER A 29 -7.96 -14.05 -3.08
N ARG A 30 -7.13 -13.04 -3.42
CA ARG A 30 -5.69 -13.09 -3.12
C ARG A 30 -5.37 -12.93 -1.63
N PRO A 31 -4.29 -13.55 -1.13
CA PRO A 31 -3.86 -13.41 0.27
C PRO A 31 -3.70 -11.95 0.72
N ARG A 32 -3.15 -11.09 -0.14
CA ARG A 32 -2.96 -9.65 0.16
C ARG A 32 -4.28 -8.93 0.42
N SER A 33 -5.33 -9.25 -0.32
CA SER A 33 -6.66 -8.65 -0.17
C SER A 33 -7.39 -9.15 1.08
N ARG A 34 -7.06 -10.36 1.53
CA ARG A 34 -7.59 -10.98 2.76
C ARG A 34 -6.76 -10.65 4.00
N GLN A 35 -5.73 -9.83 3.86
CA GLN A 35 -4.84 -9.47 4.97
C GLN A 35 -5.56 -8.54 5.96
N VAL A 36 -5.93 -9.10 7.10
CA VAL A 36 -6.53 -8.35 8.22
C VAL A 36 -5.47 -7.62 9.02
N ASN A 37 -4.32 -8.25 9.26
CA ASN A 37 -3.24 -7.67 10.06
C ASN A 37 -2.60 -6.47 9.36
N ILE A 38 -2.39 -5.40 10.12
CA ILE A 38 -1.71 -4.21 9.62
C ILE A 38 -0.25 -4.51 9.25
N GLY A 39 0.15 -4.10 8.05
CA GLY A 39 1.53 -4.25 7.55
C GLY A 39 2.28 -2.92 7.37
N PRO A 40 3.60 -2.95 7.12
CA PRO A 40 4.43 -1.76 6.95
C PRO A 40 3.89 -0.73 5.94
N SER A 41 3.28 -1.19 4.85
CA SER A 41 2.66 -0.33 3.82
C SER A 41 1.47 0.49 4.31
N GLU A 42 0.83 0.08 5.40
CA GLU A 42 -0.38 0.71 5.95
C GLU A 42 -0.05 1.60 7.16
N ILE A 43 1.03 1.30 7.91
CA ILE A 43 1.43 2.05 9.11
C ILE A 43 1.76 3.51 8.79
N GLY A 44 2.32 3.77 7.61
CA GLY A 44 2.67 5.12 7.17
C GLY A 44 1.47 6.02 6.85
N VAL A 45 0.23 5.52 6.85
CA VAL A 45 -0.97 6.32 6.56
C VAL A 45 -1.07 7.50 7.53
N GLU A 46 -1.32 8.70 7.00
CA GLU A 46 -1.35 9.95 7.78
C GLU A 46 -2.56 10.03 8.72
N CYS A 47 -3.74 9.65 8.24
CA CYS A 47 -4.99 9.73 9.01
C CYS A 47 -5.00 8.69 10.14
N LEU A 48 -4.89 9.17 11.39
CA LEU A 48 -4.87 8.31 12.58
C LEU A 48 -6.16 7.49 12.72
N ARG A 49 -7.34 8.07 12.48
CA ARG A 49 -8.60 7.32 12.52
C ARG A 49 -8.60 6.12 11.57
N ARG A 50 -8.11 6.29 10.33
CA ARG A 50 -7.95 5.17 9.37
C ARG A 50 -6.96 4.12 9.88
N LEU A 51 -5.84 4.57 10.46
CA LEU A 51 -4.84 3.69 11.05
C LEU A 51 -5.44 2.86 12.20
N GLY A 52 -6.22 3.49 13.08
CA GLY A 52 -6.91 2.85 14.19
C GLY A 52 -7.92 1.80 13.75
N TYR A 53 -8.82 2.13 12.81
CA TYR A 53 -9.79 1.15 12.28
C TYR A 53 -9.09 -0.10 11.75
N LYS A 54 -8.01 0.07 10.97
CA LYS A 54 -7.23 -1.05 10.44
C LYS A 54 -6.52 -1.82 11.55
N ALA A 55 -5.92 -1.14 12.52
CA ALA A 55 -5.18 -1.76 13.61
C ALA A 55 -6.06 -2.62 14.52
N LEU A 56 -7.31 -2.21 14.73
CA LEU A 56 -8.29 -2.95 15.53
C LEU A 56 -9.12 -3.96 14.71
N GLY A 57 -8.84 -4.10 13.41
CA GLY A 57 -9.47 -5.13 12.57
C GLY A 57 -10.92 -4.84 12.19
N TYR A 58 -11.35 -3.58 12.20
CA TYR A 58 -12.69 -3.21 11.73
C TYR A 58 -12.88 -3.56 10.24
N ALA A 59 -14.09 -3.98 9.90
CA ALA A 59 -14.46 -4.25 8.52
C ALA A 59 -14.50 -2.95 7.69
N ALA A 60 -14.13 -3.05 6.42
CA ALA A 60 -14.27 -1.93 5.48
C ALA A 60 -15.75 -1.68 5.17
N SER A 61 -16.20 -0.43 5.28
CA SER A 61 -17.56 0.01 4.94
C SER A 61 -17.71 0.39 3.46
N ASN A 62 -16.61 0.76 2.79
CA ASN A 62 -16.58 1.08 1.38
C ASN A 62 -16.11 -0.13 0.58
N GLY A 63 -17.01 -0.69 -0.24
CA GLY A 63 -16.81 -1.91 -1.03
C GLY A 63 -15.80 -1.71 -2.18
N GLY A 64 -14.53 -1.61 -1.85
CA GLY A 64 -13.38 -1.76 -2.75
C GLY A 64 -13.23 -0.65 -3.79
N GLY A 65 -12.05 -0.02 -3.81
CA GLY A 65 -11.63 0.75 -4.98
C GLY A 65 -11.59 -0.10 -6.25
N ASP A 66 -11.33 0.52 -7.40
CA ASP A 66 -11.05 -0.21 -8.63
C ASP A 66 -9.93 -1.25 -8.38
N PRO A 67 -10.15 -2.55 -8.69
CA PRO A 67 -9.16 -3.59 -8.45
C PRO A 67 -7.99 -3.57 -9.46
N LEU A 68 -8.13 -2.86 -10.58
CA LEU A 68 -7.13 -2.87 -11.64
C LEU A 68 -5.78 -2.26 -11.22
N PRO A 69 -5.72 -1.08 -10.55
CA PRO A 69 -4.46 -0.55 -10.02
C PRO A 69 -3.65 -1.51 -9.14
N PRO A 70 -4.20 -2.13 -8.07
CA PRO A 70 -3.44 -3.11 -7.28
C PRO A 70 -3.17 -4.42 -8.04
N PHE A 71 -4.05 -4.83 -8.95
CA PHE A 71 -3.82 -5.98 -9.83
C PHE A 71 -2.55 -5.78 -10.68
N ILE A 72 -2.45 -4.63 -11.37
CA ILE A 72 -1.28 -4.27 -12.19
C ILE A 72 -0.02 -4.19 -11.33
N GLY A 73 -0.09 -3.51 -10.18
CA GLY A 73 1.05 -3.43 -9.27
C GLY A 73 1.56 -4.81 -8.87
N THR A 74 0.67 -5.71 -8.46
CA THR A 74 1.04 -7.07 -8.06
C THR A 74 1.69 -7.86 -9.21
N ALA A 75 1.14 -7.76 -10.43
CA ALA A 75 1.71 -8.44 -11.59
C ALA A 75 3.11 -7.92 -11.93
N VAL A 76 3.31 -6.59 -11.92
CA VAL A 76 4.62 -6.00 -12.21
C VAL A 76 5.65 -6.30 -11.13
N HIS A 77 5.28 -6.34 -9.85
CA HIS A 77 6.23 -6.74 -8.79
C HIS A 77 6.74 -8.17 -8.99
N ALA A 78 5.86 -9.11 -9.36
CA ALA A 78 6.25 -10.49 -9.62
C ALA A 78 7.25 -10.59 -10.80
N GLU A 79 7.01 -9.83 -11.88
CA GLU A 79 7.95 -9.77 -13.01
C GLU A 79 9.27 -9.08 -12.66
N LEU A 80 9.24 -8.03 -11.83
CA LEU A 80 10.46 -7.38 -11.34
C LEU A 80 11.29 -8.33 -10.47
N ALA A 81 10.64 -9.09 -9.58
CA ALA A 81 11.32 -10.09 -8.75
C ALA A 81 12.07 -11.11 -9.63
N ALA A 82 11.39 -11.71 -10.61
CA ALA A 82 11.99 -12.62 -11.57
C ALA A 82 13.17 -11.99 -12.35
N ALA A 83 13.04 -10.72 -12.75
CA ALA A 83 14.10 -10.01 -13.47
C ALA A 83 15.37 -9.80 -12.62
N PHE A 84 15.22 -9.48 -11.33
CA PHE A 84 16.36 -9.32 -10.41
C PHE A 84 17.00 -10.66 -10.01
N GLU A 85 16.20 -11.72 -9.91
CA GLU A 85 16.72 -13.09 -9.73
C GLU A 85 17.57 -13.52 -10.94
N ALA A 86 17.06 -13.32 -12.16
CA ALA A 86 17.81 -13.60 -13.39
C ALA A 86 19.11 -12.79 -13.49
N ASP A 87 19.13 -11.55 -12.96
CA ASP A 87 20.35 -10.75 -12.91
C ASP A 87 21.39 -11.32 -11.94
N ASN A 88 20.96 -11.86 -10.78
CA ASN A 88 21.87 -12.58 -9.88
C ASN A 88 22.51 -13.79 -10.56
N GLU A 89 21.72 -14.58 -11.30
CA GLU A 89 22.22 -15.73 -12.07
C GLU A 89 23.28 -15.30 -13.09
N ARG A 90 22.97 -14.24 -13.86
CA ARG A 90 23.88 -13.67 -14.86
C ARG A 90 25.18 -13.14 -14.24
N LEU A 91 25.10 -12.57 -13.04
CA LEU A 91 26.26 -12.07 -12.31
C LEU A 91 27.08 -13.17 -11.63
N GLY A 92 26.52 -14.38 -11.48
CA GLY A 92 27.15 -15.49 -10.74
C GLY A 92 27.27 -15.22 -9.24
N ARG A 93 26.49 -14.27 -8.70
CA ARG A 93 26.46 -13.91 -7.27
C ARG A 93 25.12 -13.29 -6.88
N VAL A 94 24.80 -13.31 -5.60
CA VAL A 94 23.66 -12.57 -5.05
C VAL A 94 24.06 -11.12 -4.84
N ARG A 95 23.58 -10.23 -5.72
CA ARG A 95 23.56 -8.78 -5.49
C ARG A 95 22.22 -8.36 -4.91
N TRP A 96 21.15 -8.89 -5.49
CA TRP A 96 19.79 -8.52 -5.18
C TRP A 96 19.18 -9.55 -4.23
N LEU A 97 18.87 -9.14 -3.01
CA LEU A 97 17.98 -9.91 -2.14
C LEU A 97 16.54 -9.55 -2.52
N VAL A 98 15.84 -10.50 -3.11
CA VAL A 98 14.52 -10.32 -3.73
C VAL A 98 13.42 -10.84 -2.81
N GLU A 99 12.31 -10.10 -2.68
CA GLU A 99 11.10 -10.51 -1.92
C GLU A 99 11.37 -11.11 -0.53
N HIS A 100 12.17 -10.42 0.29
CA HIS A 100 12.58 -10.92 1.60
C HIS A 100 11.59 -10.56 2.71
N ARG A 101 11.21 -11.56 3.51
CA ARG A 101 10.31 -11.35 4.66
C ARG A 101 11.09 -10.80 5.85
N VAL A 102 10.58 -9.72 6.43
CA VAL A 102 11.15 -9.09 7.61
C VAL A 102 10.12 -8.98 8.73
N THR A 103 10.61 -9.03 9.97
CA THR A 103 9.82 -8.70 11.16
C THR A 103 10.24 -7.30 11.63
N VAL A 104 9.31 -6.35 11.64
CA VAL A 104 9.59 -4.97 12.02
C VAL A 104 9.52 -4.80 13.54
N ARG A 105 8.40 -5.22 14.15
CA ARG A 105 8.21 -5.19 15.61
C ARG A 105 7.11 -6.17 16.02
N GLY A 106 7.41 -7.11 16.91
CA GLY A 106 6.42 -8.08 17.41
C GLY A 106 5.76 -8.87 16.27
N SER A 107 4.45 -8.72 16.11
CA SER A 107 3.68 -9.38 15.04
C SER A 107 3.69 -8.62 13.71
N ILE A 108 4.23 -7.40 13.65
CA ILE A 108 4.28 -6.57 12.44
C ILE A 108 5.35 -7.14 11.51
N ARG A 109 4.90 -7.72 10.40
CA ARG A 109 5.75 -8.34 9.38
C ARG A 109 5.40 -7.78 8.01
N GLY A 110 6.36 -7.85 7.10
CA GLY A 110 6.15 -7.54 5.70
C GLY A 110 7.19 -8.19 4.81
N THR A 111 7.00 -8.03 3.51
CA THR A 111 7.99 -8.44 2.51
C THR A 111 8.53 -7.18 1.85
N LEU A 112 9.84 -6.96 1.92
CA LEU A 112 10.49 -5.91 1.15
C LEU A 112 10.66 -6.37 -0.29
N ASP A 113 10.57 -5.45 -1.25
CA ASP A 113 10.64 -5.82 -2.67
C ASP A 113 12.06 -6.22 -3.07
N LEU A 114 13.05 -5.41 -2.68
CA LEU A 114 14.42 -5.57 -3.12
C LEU A 114 15.42 -4.99 -2.11
N TYR A 115 16.58 -5.63 -1.95
CA TYR A 115 17.73 -5.07 -1.25
C TYR A 115 19.01 -5.27 -2.08
N ASP A 116 19.79 -4.20 -2.23
CA ASP A 116 21.06 -4.21 -2.97
C ASP A 116 22.22 -4.43 -2.01
N HIS A 117 22.86 -5.60 -2.06
CA HIS A 117 24.04 -5.92 -1.25
C HIS A 117 25.24 -5.02 -1.54
N ASP A 118 25.35 -4.47 -2.75
CA ASP A 118 26.51 -3.65 -3.13
C ASP A 118 26.46 -2.27 -2.46
N THR A 119 25.25 -1.70 -2.34
CA THR A 119 25.04 -0.35 -1.80
C THR A 119 24.36 -0.34 -0.43
N ARG A 120 24.02 -1.53 0.11
CA ARG A 120 23.27 -1.72 1.36
C ARG A 120 21.98 -0.92 1.40
N THR A 121 21.25 -0.95 0.29
CA THR A 121 20.05 -0.15 0.08
C THR A 121 18.80 -1.02 0.05
N VAL A 122 17.81 -0.74 0.90
CA VAL A 122 16.46 -1.30 0.76
C VAL A 122 15.69 -0.49 -0.27
N ILE A 123 15.08 -1.16 -1.24
CA ILE A 123 14.38 -0.55 -2.37
C ILE A 123 12.92 -1.05 -2.39
N ASP A 124 11.97 -0.12 -2.38
CA ASP A 124 10.54 -0.40 -2.58
C ASP A 124 10.10 0.05 -3.98
N HIS A 125 9.45 -0.83 -4.73
CA HIS A 125 8.99 -0.57 -6.09
C HIS A 125 7.57 0.03 -6.07
N LYS A 126 7.34 1.08 -6.87
CA LYS A 126 6.05 1.77 -6.95
C LYS A 126 5.60 1.97 -8.40
N ILE A 127 4.57 1.23 -8.81
CA ILE A 127 3.94 1.37 -10.14
C ILE A 127 2.78 2.36 -10.06
N VAL A 128 3.06 3.60 -10.45
CA VAL A 128 2.19 4.74 -10.12
C VAL A 128 1.72 5.51 -11.34
N GLY A 129 0.62 6.24 -11.17
CA GLY A 129 0.07 7.10 -12.21
C GLY A 129 0.79 8.44 -12.34
N PRO A 130 0.48 9.23 -13.39
CA PRO A 130 1.13 10.51 -13.67
C PRO A 130 1.08 11.51 -12.51
N SER A 131 -0.03 11.58 -11.77
CA SER A 131 -0.18 12.50 -10.63
C SER A 131 0.83 12.21 -9.52
N THR A 132 1.04 10.94 -9.15
CA THR A 132 2.04 10.57 -8.15
C THR A 132 3.44 10.91 -8.63
N LEU A 133 3.78 10.60 -9.89
CA LEU A 133 5.10 10.95 -10.45
C LEU A 133 5.35 12.46 -10.41
N GLN A 134 4.34 13.28 -10.75
CA GLN A 134 4.45 14.73 -10.70
C GLN A 134 4.72 15.22 -9.26
N LYS A 135 3.96 14.72 -8.28
CA LYS A 135 4.17 15.04 -6.85
C LYS A 135 5.56 14.63 -6.39
N THR A 136 6.01 13.43 -6.77
CA THR A 136 7.35 12.93 -6.43
C THR A 136 8.46 13.78 -7.01
N ARG A 137 8.34 14.26 -8.27
CA ARG A 137 9.31 15.20 -8.85
C ARG A 137 9.36 16.53 -8.10
N ALA A 138 8.21 17.00 -7.61
CA ALA A 138 8.09 18.29 -6.96
C ALA A 138 8.58 18.28 -5.50
N GLY A 139 8.34 17.19 -4.76
CA GLY A 139 8.55 17.18 -3.30
C GLY A 139 8.95 15.84 -2.70
N GLY A 140 9.29 14.83 -3.50
CA GLY A 140 9.69 13.51 -2.99
C GLY A 140 8.52 12.58 -2.65
N PRO A 141 8.77 11.47 -1.94
CA PRO A 141 7.76 10.48 -1.60
C PRO A 141 6.70 11.08 -0.65
N SER A 142 5.52 10.47 -0.60
CA SER A 142 4.61 10.72 0.51
C SER A 142 5.20 10.18 1.81
N GLU A 143 4.81 10.75 2.95
CA GLU A 143 5.19 10.22 4.27
C GLU A 143 4.81 8.75 4.45
N GLN A 144 3.71 8.30 3.83
CA GLN A 144 3.34 6.88 3.84
C GLN A 144 4.39 6.00 3.16
N TYR A 145 4.86 6.36 1.97
CA TYR A 145 5.86 5.57 1.25
C TYR A 145 7.24 5.69 1.88
N ARG A 146 7.57 6.88 2.41
CA ARG A 146 8.80 7.10 3.16
C ARG A 146 8.83 6.23 4.42
N ALA A 147 7.80 6.27 5.25
CA ALA A 147 7.69 5.41 6.43
C ALA A 147 7.73 3.92 6.07
N GLN A 148 7.05 3.50 5.01
CA GLN A 148 7.04 2.11 4.56
C GLN A 148 8.47 1.58 4.28
N VAL A 149 9.27 2.29 3.48
CA VAL A 149 10.61 1.81 3.12
C VAL A 149 11.56 1.82 4.33
N HIS A 150 11.42 2.79 5.24
CA HIS A 150 12.18 2.80 6.50
C HIS A 150 11.76 1.69 7.46
N LEU A 151 10.47 1.31 7.52
CA LEU A 151 10.02 0.16 8.31
C LEU A 151 10.63 -1.15 7.78
N TYR A 152 10.79 -1.29 6.46
CA TYR A 152 11.52 -2.43 5.89
C TYR A 152 13.00 -2.38 6.21
N GLY A 153 13.65 -1.21 6.11
CA GLY A 153 15.03 -1.01 6.56
C GLY A 153 15.21 -1.38 8.03
N TYR A 154 14.28 -0.97 8.89
CA TYR A 154 14.27 -1.27 10.31
C TYR A 154 14.18 -2.78 10.57
N GLY A 155 13.24 -3.47 9.94
CA GLY A 155 13.12 -4.92 10.06
C GLY A 155 14.36 -5.66 9.54
N LEU A 156 14.88 -5.28 8.36
CA LEU A 156 16.06 -5.91 7.77
C LEU A 156 17.34 -5.64 8.58
N SER A 157 17.43 -4.50 9.26
CA SER A 157 18.62 -4.11 10.04
C SER A 157 18.97 -5.08 11.18
N ALA A 158 17.99 -5.88 11.63
CA ALA A 158 18.20 -6.96 12.59
C ALA A 158 18.94 -8.18 11.99
N GLU A 159 18.97 -8.29 10.67
CA GLU A 159 19.52 -9.43 9.92
C GLU A 159 20.81 -9.06 9.18
N MET A 160 20.92 -7.82 8.66
CA MET A 160 22.08 -7.35 7.90
C MET A 160 22.21 -5.82 7.90
N PRO A 161 23.40 -5.26 7.57
CA PRO A 161 23.61 -3.81 7.55
C PRO A 161 22.72 -3.10 6.53
N VAL A 162 22.07 -2.01 6.93
CA VAL A 162 21.30 -1.13 6.03
C VAL A 162 21.86 0.28 6.12
N GLU A 163 22.31 0.84 5.01
CA GLU A 163 22.87 2.20 4.96
C GLU A 163 21.88 3.21 4.36
N ARG A 164 21.05 2.76 3.42
CA ARG A 164 20.14 3.62 2.67
C ARG A 164 18.80 2.97 2.45
N VAL A 165 17.81 3.80 2.19
CA VAL A 165 16.51 3.38 1.67
C VAL A 165 16.22 4.12 0.37
N ALA A 166 15.49 3.47 -0.53
CA ALA A 166 15.12 4.05 -1.81
C ALA A 166 13.72 3.61 -2.25
N ILE A 167 13.08 4.45 -3.05
CA ILE A 167 11.82 4.12 -3.70
C ILE A 167 12.02 4.29 -5.19
N ALA A 168 11.80 3.22 -5.95
CA ALA A 168 11.84 3.23 -7.40
C ALA A 168 10.42 3.36 -7.96
N TYR A 169 10.11 4.55 -8.46
CA TYR A 169 8.84 4.83 -9.11
C TYR A 169 8.89 4.49 -10.59
N PHE A 170 8.01 3.59 -11.03
CA PHE A 170 7.82 3.23 -12.42
C PHE A 170 6.48 3.78 -12.92
N PRO A 171 6.45 4.40 -14.12
CA PRO A 171 5.20 4.87 -14.71
C PRO A 171 4.31 3.68 -15.11
N ARG A 172 3.08 3.66 -14.60
CA ARG A 172 2.07 2.65 -15.01
C ARG A 172 1.77 2.70 -16.51
N ALA A 173 1.86 3.89 -17.09
CA ALA A 173 1.78 4.13 -18.53
C ALA A 173 2.99 4.98 -18.93
N GLY A 174 3.87 4.44 -19.76
CA GLY A 174 5.09 5.12 -20.22
C GLY A 174 6.25 4.17 -20.50
N HIS A 175 7.46 4.73 -20.52
CA HIS A 175 8.71 4.00 -20.76
C HIS A 175 9.57 3.94 -19.50
N LEU A 176 10.52 3.00 -19.47
CA LEU A 176 11.46 2.82 -18.35
C LEU A 176 12.30 4.08 -18.04
N ASP A 177 12.58 4.91 -19.04
CA ASP A 177 13.28 6.19 -18.86
C ASP A 177 12.46 7.24 -18.09
N GLY A 178 11.16 7.02 -17.95
CA GLY A 178 10.29 7.85 -17.12
C GLY A 178 10.37 7.54 -15.61
N ARG A 179 11.20 6.57 -15.21
CA ARG A 179 11.36 6.17 -13.80
C ARG A 179 11.93 7.31 -12.95
N ILE A 180 11.58 7.32 -11.67
CA ILE A 180 12.15 8.24 -10.68
C ILE A 180 12.71 7.39 -9.54
N ILE A 181 13.96 7.63 -9.18
CA ILE A 181 14.56 7.03 -7.99
C ILE A 181 14.68 8.13 -6.93
N TRP A 182 14.02 7.92 -5.80
CA TRP A 182 14.26 8.70 -4.59
C TRP A 182 15.05 7.85 -3.61
N ALA A 183 16.02 8.44 -2.91
CA ALA A 183 16.80 7.72 -1.91
C ALA A 183 17.32 8.66 -0.82
N GLU A 184 17.45 8.15 0.39
CA GLU A 184 18.06 8.86 1.53
C GLU A 184 18.80 7.89 2.45
N PRO A 185 19.64 8.38 3.39
CA PRO A 185 20.22 7.53 4.43
C PRO A 185 19.12 6.82 5.24
N PHE A 186 19.36 5.57 5.60
CA PHE A 186 18.46 4.86 6.51
C PHE A 186 18.45 5.53 7.88
N ASP A 187 17.25 5.75 8.42
CA ASP A 187 17.04 6.41 9.70
C ASP A 187 16.00 5.61 10.52
N PRO A 188 16.45 4.85 11.54
CA PRO A 188 15.55 4.10 12.42
C PRO A 188 14.46 4.97 13.07
N ALA A 189 14.73 6.26 13.32
CA ALA A 189 13.77 7.15 13.99
C ALA A 189 12.50 7.38 13.15
N VAL A 190 12.60 7.30 11.81
CA VAL A 190 11.44 7.40 10.90
C VAL A 190 10.51 6.21 11.09
N ALA A 191 11.07 5.01 11.19
CA ALA A 191 10.31 3.78 11.44
C ALA A 191 9.70 3.79 12.85
N GLU A 192 10.47 4.20 13.86
CA GLU A 192 10.00 4.30 15.25
C GLU A 192 8.86 5.30 15.39
N THR A 193 8.96 6.48 14.77
CA THR A 193 7.87 7.46 14.75
C THR A 193 6.58 6.88 14.16
N ALA A 194 6.68 6.09 13.10
CA ALA A 194 5.52 5.46 12.49
C ALA A 194 4.89 4.37 13.40
N LEU A 195 5.73 3.60 14.10
CA LEU A 195 5.30 2.60 15.08
C LEU A 195 4.66 3.24 16.32
N ASP A 196 5.20 4.36 16.78
CA ASP A 196 4.68 5.09 17.94
C ASP A 196 3.32 5.74 17.63
N ARG A 197 3.12 6.21 16.39
CA ARG A 197 1.81 6.66 15.91
C ARG A 197 0.78 5.53 15.94
N LEU A 198 1.16 4.32 15.52
CA LEU A 198 0.31 3.13 15.60
C LEU A 198 -0.02 2.77 17.06
N ALA A 199 0.98 2.72 17.93
CA ALA A 199 0.78 2.41 19.35
C ALA A 199 -0.13 3.45 20.02
N SER A 200 0.08 4.73 19.73
CA SER A 200 -0.70 5.85 20.28
C SER A 200 -2.17 5.77 19.88
N VAL A 201 -2.48 5.44 18.61
CA VAL A 201 -3.88 5.34 18.18
C VAL A 201 -4.57 4.11 18.77
N ILE A 202 -3.88 2.98 18.90
CA ILE A 202 -4.40 1.78 19.58
C ILE A 202 -4.71 2.11 21.05
N HIS A 203 -3.78 2.78 21.74
CA HIS A 203 -3.98 3.19 23.13
C HIS A 203 -5.17 4.14 23.29
N LEU A 204 -5.24 5.18 22.45
CA LEU A 204 -6.35 6.14 22.46
C LEU A 204 -7.70 5.44 22.22
N ALA A 205 -7.77 4.54 21.24
CA ALA A 205 -8.98 3.78 20.95
C ALA A 205 -9.41 2.90 22.13
N GLY A 206 -8.46 2.30 22.85
CA GLY A 206 -8.71 1.56 24.09
C GLY A 206 -9.24 2.46 25.22
N VAL A 207 -8.65 3.63 25.43
CA VAL A 207 -9.12 4.63 26.43
C VAL A 207 -10.54 5.10 26.10
N LEU A 208 -10.84 5.31 24.82
CA LEU A 208 -12.16 5.69 24.36
C LEU A 208 -13.15 4.51 24.40
N GLN A 209 -12.69 3.27 24.56
CA GLN A 209 -13.52 2.06 24.51
C GLN A 209 -14.36 2.00 23.24
N VAL A 210 -13.75 2.26 22.09
CA VAL A 210 -14.46 2.39 20.81
C VAL A 210 -15.22 1.12 20.38
N ASP A 211 -14.83 -0.05 20.89
CA ASP A 211 -15.52 -1.31 20.60
C ASP A 211 -16.90 -1.37 21.29
N ASP A 212 -17.03 -0.79 22.49
CA ASP A 212 -18.29 -0.68 23.24
C ASP A 212 -19.06 0.60 22.89
N HIS A 213 -18.35 1.62 22.40
CA HIS A 213 -18.86 2.95 22.10
C HIS A 213 -18.34 3.48 20.74
N PRO A 214 -18.85 2.94 19.61
CA PRO A 214 -18.35 3.28 18.27
C PRO A 214 -18.43 4.77 17.90
N ASP A 215 -19.40 5.49 18.47
CA ASP A 215 -19.56 6.94 18.29
C ASP A 215 -18.30 7.73 18.70
N ARG A 216 -17.52 7.19 19.64
CA ARG A 216 -16.29 7.82 20.15
C ARG A 216 -15.14 7.82 19.16
N TRP A 217 -15.24 7.12 18.02
CA TRP A 217 -14.31 7.30 16.90
C TRP A 217 -14.25 8.76 16.43
N ALA A 218 -15.30 9.56 16.67
CA ALA A 218 -15.30 11.00 16.44
C ALA A 218 -14.17 11.75 17.20
N HIS A 219 -13.71 11.22 18.34
CA HIS A 219 -12.63 11.79 19.15
C HIS A 219 -11.23 11.35 18.72
N VAL A 220 -11.11 10.32 17.88
CA VAL A 220 -9.83 9.95 17.27
C VAL A 220 -9.54 10.91 16.12
N PRO A 221 -8.37 11.59 16.08
CA PRO A 221 -8.05 12.55 15.02
C PRO A 221 -8.14 11.93 13.62
N ALA A 222 -8.76 12.66 12.70
CA ALA A 222 -8.76 12.33 11.28
C ALA A 222 -8.06 13.43 10.49
N THR A 223 -7.43 13.04 9.38
CA THR A 223 -6.84 13.97 8.41
C THR A 223 -7.66 13.92 7.13
N PRO A 224 -8.77 14.66 7.05
CA PRO A 224 -9.64 14.58 5.89
C PRO A 224 -9.04 15.26 4.66
N GLY A 225 -9.46 14.83 3.47
CA GLY A 225 -9.04 15.39 2.19
C GLY A 225 -9.54 14.55 1.01
N PRO A 226 -9.11 14.84 -0.23
CA PRO A 226 -9.56 14.11 -1.43
C PRO A 226 -9.32 12.60 -1.37
N GLY A 227 -8.38 12.15 -0.53
CA GLY A 227 -8.10 10.75 -0.27
C GLY A 227 -9.22 9.99 0.46
N CYS A 228 -10.17 10.69 1.10
CA CYS A 228 -11.29 10.07 1.83
C CYS A 228 -12.16 9.20 0.90
N ALA A 229 -12.40 9.61 -0.35
CA ALA A 229 -13.17 8.82 -1.32
C ALA A 229 -12.55 7.43 -1.60
N PHE A 230 -11.24 7.29 -1.37
CA PHE A 230 -10.49 6.03 -1.54
C PHE A 230 -10.21 5.33 -0.21
N CYS A 231 -10.74 5.83 0.91
CA CYS A 231 -10.58 5.20 2.21
C CYS A 231 -11.54 4.00 2.33
N PRO A 232 -11.07 2.81 2.74
CA PRO A 232 -11.94 1.64 2.95
C PRO A 232 -13.01 1.84 4.03
N PHE A 233 -12.82 2.79 4.93
CA PHE A 233 -13.74 3.10 6.03
C PHE A 233 -14.60 4.35 5.75
N PHE A 234 -14.57 4.88 4.53
CA PHE A 234 -15.41 6.02 4.17
C PHE A 234 -16.86 5.58 4.01
N ASN A 235 -17.79 6.34 4.59
CA ASN A 235 -19.22 6.19 4.39
C ASN A 235 -19.83 7.60 4.46
N ALA A 236 -20.32 8.11 3.33
CA ALA A 236 -20.88 9.46 3.25
C ALA A 236 -22.14 9.64 4.13
N GLN A 237 -22.81 8.54 4.46
CA GLN A 237 -24.00 8.51 5.32
C GLN A 237 -23.65 8.50 6.82
N GLY A 238 -22.36 8.39 7.19
CA GLY A 238 -21.92 8.32 8.58
C GLY A 238 -22.11 6.94 9.21
N VAL A 239 -21.96 6.86 10.54
CA VAL A 239 -22.17 5.61 11.32
C VAL A 239 -23.65 5.27 11.24
N THR A 240 -23.98 4.10 10.70
CA THR A 240 -25.34 3.55 10.69
C THR A 240 -25.40 2.39 11.67
N ASP A 241 -26.59 2.04 12.18
CA ASP A 241 -26.77 0.92 13.13
C ASP A 241 -26.27 -0.44 12.60
N ALA A 242 -26.03 -0.55 11.28
CA ALA A 242 -25.49 -1.73 10.62
C ALA A 242 -23.95 -1.72 10.44
N ASP A 243 -23.30 -0.55 10.56
CA ASP A 243 -21.86 -0.36 10.38
C ASP A 243 -21.24 0.15 11.69
N THR A 244 -20.64 -0.75 12.47
CA THR A 244 -19.98 -0.41 13.74
C THR A 244 -18.68 0.39 13.58
N ALA A 245 -18.24 0.66 12.35
CA ALA A 245 -17.14 1.59 12.07
C ALA A 245 -17.26 2.20 10.68
N SER A 246 -17.66 3.46 10.63
CA SER A 246 -17.63 4.22 9.40
C SER A 246 -17.15 5.65 9.68
N CYS A 247 -16.55 6.26 8.66
CA CYS A 247 -16.01 7.60 8.73
C CYS A 247 -16.71 8.47 7.69
N PRO A 248 -17.34 9.59 8.08
CA PRO A 248 -17.96 10.50 7.12
C PRO A 248 -16.95 11.18 6.20
N GLY A 249 -15.64 11.08 6.49
CA GLY A 249 -14.59 11.76 5.74
C GLY A 249 -14.79 13.28 5.71
N THR A 250 -14.42 13.90 4.60
CA THR A 250 -14.95 15.21 4.19
C THR A 250 -15.88 15.01 3.01
N SER A 251 -17.12 15.47 3.13
CA SER A 251 -18.08 15.56 2.03
C SER A 251 -17.79 16.77 1.16
N THR A 252 -16.59 16.88 0.57
CA THR A 252 -16.24 17.84 -0.49
C THR A 252 -14.95 17.44 -1.17
#